data_AF-F9HHP3-F1
#
_entry.id   AF-F9HHP3-F1
#
_cell.length_a   1.000
_cell.length_b   1.000
_cell.length_c   1.000
_cell.angle_alpha   90.00
_cell.angle_beta   90.00
_cell.angle_gamma   90.00
#
_symmetry.space_group_name_H-M   'P 1'
#
loop_
_entity.id
_entity.type
_entity.pdbx_description
1 polymer ?
#
loop_
_entity_poly.entity_id
_entity_poly.type
_entity_poly.pdbx_seq_one_letter_code
_entity_poly.pdbx_strand_id
1 'polypeptide(L)'
;MKARKKPIEVFAVQYNDNIILEEFLKLLRTNEKEPVRYDESDGTIYIAKQRGEISLPKGNWVIREDNTDGCFWSIDSDIFLQTYNRVKGTVNTFEKRVYEVDFIKMDIDNTKSIIEVLDFLGYFVTTPLEELQRDELVESIKKQGFLEINTLEGIERLFSGEVVVRGVRGEFYPVSYDNFLKVYDILD
;
A
#
# COMPACT_ATOMS: atom_id res chain seq x y z
N MET A 1 15.38 -0.42 -8.41
CA MET A 1 16.19 0.45 -7.53
C MET A 1 16.02 -0.03 -6.09
N LYS A 2 16.89 0.38 -5.15
CA LYS A 2 16.77 0.01 -3.73
C LYS A 2 16.57 1.23 -2.84
N ALA A 3 15.80 1.06 -1.78
CA ALA A 3 15.62 2.08 -0.77
C ALA A 3 15.55 1.45 0.63
N ARG A 4 15.92 2.21 1.66
CA ARG A 4 15.90 1.80 3.06
C ARG A 4 14.77 2.51 3.80
N LYS A 5 13.88 1.75 4.46
CA LYS A 5 12.80 2.31 5.28
C LYS A 5 13.38 3.07 6.48
N LYS A 6 12.88 4.28 6.74
CA LYS A 6 13.22 5.08 7.92
C LYS A 6 12.53 4.53 9.18
N PRO A 7 13.17 4.59 10.35
CA PRO A 7 12.50 4.29 11.61
C PRO A 7 11.50 5.40 11.90
N ILE A 8 10.22 5.09 11.78
CA ILE A 8 9.12 6.03 12.04
C ILE A 8 8.18 5.43 13.08
N GLU A 9 7.74 6.27 14.00
CA GLU A 9 6.69 5.90 14.94
C GLU A 9 5.32 6.08 14.28
N VAL A 10 4.43 5.13 14.53
CA VAL A 10 3.06 5.11 14.03
C VAL A 10 2.11 4.79 15.17
N PHE A 11 0.89 5.31 15.07
CA PHE A 11 -0.22 4.78 15.85
C PHE A 11 -0.69 3.48 15.20
N ALA A 12 -0.89 2.41 15.97
CA ALA A 12 -1.44 1.17 15.44
C ALA A 12 -2.40 0.48 16.42
N VAL A 13 -3.46 -0.11 15.87
CA VAL A 13 -4.47 -0.87 16.61
C VAL A 13 -4.82 -2.13 15.82
N GLN A 14 -4.88 -3.27 16.51
CA GLN A 14 -5.36 -4.51 15.91
C GLN A 14 -6.89 -4.55 15.92
N TYR A 15 -7.49 -4.82 14.77
CA TYR A 15 -8.93 -5.06 14.65
C TYR A 15 -9.24 -6.51 15.05
N ASN A 16 -9.55 -6.77 16.32
CA ASN A 16 -9.80 -8.12 16.85
C ASN A 16 -11.09 -8.20 17.70
N ASP A 17 -11.38 -9.37 18.27
CA ASP A 17 -12.60 -9.60 19.08
C ASP A 17 -12.73 -8.72 20.33
N ASN A 18 -11.63 -8.16 20.83
CA ASN A 18 -11.64 -7.31 22.02
C ASN A 18 -11.99 -5.85 21.71
N ILE A 19 -12.18 -5.51 20.44
CA ILE A 19 -12.43 -4.14 20.02
C ILE A 19 -13.92 -3.78 20.18
N ILE A 20 -14.18 -2.57 20.69
CA ILE A 20 -15.53 -2.01 20.66
C ILE A 20 -15.74 -1.47 19.24
N LEU A 21 -16.41 -2.25 18.39
CA LEU A 21 -16.55 -1.97 16.95
C LEU A 21 -17.03 -0.53 16.67
N GLU A 22 -18.06 -0.06 17.39
CA GLU A 22 -18.61 1.28 17.19
C GLU A 22 -17.59 2.39 17.45
N GLU A 23 -16.80 2.29 18.51
CA GLU A 23 -15.75 3.27 18.81
C GLU A 23 -14.60 3.20 17.81
N PHE A 24 -14.30 1.99 17.32
CA PHE A 24 -13.28 1.82 16.29
C PHE A 24 -13.71 2.40 14.94
N LEU A 25 -14.96 2.17 14.51
CA LEU A 25 -15.51 2.80 13.31
C LEU A 25 -15.56 4.32 13.44
N LYS A 26 -15.90 4.86 14.61
CA LYS A 26 -15.81 6.30 14.89
C LYS A 26 -14.39 6.83 14.72
N LEU A 27 -13.39 6.12 15.24
CA LEU A 27 -11.99 6.48 15.06
C LEU A 27 -11.59 6.53 13.58
N LEU A 28 -11.90 5.49 12.80
CA LEU A 28 -11.53 5.46 11.38
C LEU A 28 -12.22 6.59 10.59
N ARG A 29 -13.49 6.88 10.93
CA ARG A 29 -14.28 7.96 10.31
C ARG A 29 -13.84 9.37 10.71
N THR A 30 -12.86 9.52 11.61
CA THR A 30 -12.26 10.84 11.89
C THR A 30 -11.57 11.43 10.66
N ASN A 31 -11.16 10.61 9.71
CA ASN A 31 -10.70 11.07 8.40
C ASN A 31 -11.86 11.10 7.41
N GLU A 32 -12.49 12.28 7.24
CA GLU A 32 -13.63 12.46 6.33
C GLU A 32 -13.30 12.18 4.85
N LYS A 33 -12.01 12.21 4.48
CA LYS A 33 -11.55 11.89 3.12
C LYS A 33 -11.49 10.38 2.86
N GLU A 34 -11.66 9.57 3.90
CA GLU A 34 -11.57 8.12 3.85
C GLU A 34 -12.87 7.49 4.40
N PRO A 35 -13.99 7.60 3.67
CA PRO A 35 -15.24 6.97 4.06
C PRO A 35 -15.06 5.49 4.41
N VAL A 36 -15.72 5.06 5.48
CA VAL A 36 -15.60 3.70 6.04
C VAL A 36 -16.94 3.00 6.00
N ARG A 37 -16.98 1.83 5.34
CA ARG A 37 -18.12 0.90 5.39
C ARG A 37 -17.73 -0.38 6.12
N TYR A 38 -18.69 -1.00 6.78
CA TYR A 38 -18.55 -2.28 7.47
C TYR A 38 -19.44 -3.29 6.78
N ASP A 39 -18.90 -4.46 6.45
CA ASP A 39 -19.64 -5.58 5.90
C ASP A 39 -20.02 -6.55 7.02
N GLU A 40 -21.32 -6.65 7.31
CA GLU A 40 -21.82 -7.51 8.39
C GLU A 40 -21.71 -9.00 8.06
N SER A 41 -21.54 -9.37 6.79
CA SER A 41 -21.55 -10.78 6.36
C SER A 41 -20.26 -11.51 6.74
N ASP A 42 -19.12 -10.82 6.67
CA ASP A 42 -17.79 -11.37 6.99
C ASP A 42 -17.04 -10.58 8.07
N GLY A 43 -17.59 -9.43 8.48
CA GLY A 43 -16.98 -8.54 9.47
C GLY A 43 -15.83 -7.70 8.91
N THR A 44 -15.69 -7.59 7.59
CA THR A 44 -14.62 -6.80 6.97
C THR A 44 -14.96 -5.31 6.99
N ILE A 45 -14.00 -4.49 7.41
CA ILE A 45 -14.09 -3.03 7.30
C ILE A 45 -13.44 -2.61 5.98
N TYR A 46 -14.07 -1.74 5.20
CA TYR A 46 -13.49 -1.20 3.99
C TYR A 46 -13.30 0.31 4.12
N ILE A 47 -12.12 0.78 3.71
CA ILE A 47 -11.69 2.16 3.83
C ILE A 47 -11.44 2.70 2.43
N ALA A 48 -12.22 3.69 2.00
CA ALA A 48 -12.02 4.33 0.71
C ALA A 48 -10.74 5.17 0.74
N LYS A 49 -9.97 5.10 -0.35
CA LYS A 49 -8.76 5.88 -0.60
C LYS A 49 -8.95 6.70 -1.87
N GLN A 50 -8.11 7.72 -2.04
CA GLN A 50 -8.02 8.44 -3.31
C GLN A 50 -7.65 7.50 -4.48
N ARG A 51 -6.87 6.46 -4.21
CA ARG A 51 -6.33 5.54 -5.22
C ARG A 51 -7.04 4.18 -5.31
N GLY A 52 -8.04 3.91 -4.49
CA GLY A 52 -8.68 2.59 -4.44
C GLY A 52 -9.52 2.39 -3.19
N GLU A 53 -9.98 1.19 -2.94
CA GLU A 53 -10.58 0.81 -1.66
C GLU A 53 -9.71 -0.29 -1.06
N ILE A 54 -9.39 -0.16 0.23
CA ILE A 54 -8.65 -1.18 0.96
C ILE A 54 -9.57 -1.88 1.96
N SER A 55 -9.33 -3.15 2.16
CA SER A 55 -10.00 -3.98 3.15
C SER A 55 -9.15 -4.09 4.42
N LEU A 56 -9.85 -4.09 5.55
CA LEU A 56 -9.36 -4.40 6.89
C LEU A 56 -10.16 -5.61 7.40
N PRO A 57 -9.73 -6.82 7.04
CA PRO A 57 -10.28 -8.05 7.61
C PRO A 57 -10.03 -8.11 9.11
N LYS A 58 -10.90 -8.83 9.81
CA LYS A 58 -10.72 -9.10 11.24
C LYS A 58 -9.42 -9.87 11.49
N GLY A 59 -8.65 -9.44 12.49
CA GLY A 59 -7.32 -9.92 12.84
C GLY A 59 -6.19 -9.00 12.37
N ASN A 60 -6.41 -8.23 11.31
CA ASN A 60 -5.41 -7.32 10.74
C ASN A 60 -5.24 -6.05 11.59
N TRP A 61 -4.18 -5.31 11.29
CA TRP A 61 -3.85 -4.07 11.96
C TRP A 61 -4.24 -2.89 11.10
N VAL A 62 -4.65 -1.80 11.75
CA VAL A 62 -4.67 -0.49 11.13
C VAL A 62 -3.52 0.33 11.71
N ILE A 63 -2.78 1.03 10.86
CA ILE A 63 -1.81 2.04 11.25
C ILE A 63 -2.31 3.43 10.86
N ARG A 64 -1.85 4.45 11.58
CA ARG A 64 -1.92 5.85 11.14
C ARG A 64 -0.53 6.46 11.23
N GLU A 65 -0.03 6.93 10.10
CA GLU A 65 1.27 7.60 9.99
C GLU A 65 1.06 9.12 9.97
N ASP A 66 1.23 9.78 11.12
CA ASP A 66 1.01 11.23 11.24
C ASP A 66 2.07 12.05 10.48
N ASN A 67 3.22 11.44 10.13
CA ASN A 67 4.32 12.09 9.42
C ASN A 67 4.18 12.07 7.87
N THR A 68 3.18 11.39 7.31
CA THR A 68 2.98 11.27 5.86
C THR A 68 1.74 12.00 5.38
N ASP A 69 0.61 11.30 5.34
CA ASP A 69 -0.71 11.79 4.91
C ASP A 69 -1.75 11.74 6.03
N GLY A 70 -1.42 11.17 7.20
CA GLY A 70 -2.34 11.00 8.32
C GLY A 70 -3.46 10.00 8.05
N CYS A 71 -3.35 9.22 6.96
CA CYS A 71 -4.35 8.25 6.54
C CYS A 71 -4.23 6.94 7.32
N PHE A 72 -5.34 6.18 7.36
CA PHE A 72 -5.38 4.88 8.00
C PHE A 72 -5.04 3.74 7.05
N TRP A 73 -3.96 3.02 7.26
CA TRP A 73 -3.56 1.91 6.38
C TRP A 73 -3.80 0.56 7.05
N SER A 74 -4.52 -0.33 6.35
CA SER A 74 -4.67 -1.73 6.75
C SER A 74 -3.37 -2.48 6.47
N ILE A 75 -3.01 -3.40 7.35
CA ILE A 75 -1.82 -4.25 7.22
C ILE A 75 -2.16 -5.65 7.71
N ASP A 76 -1.80 -6.65 6.91
CA ASP A 76 -1.77 -8.05 7.33
C ASP A 76 -1.10 -8.25 8.70
N SER A 77 -1.70 -9.08 9.55
CA SER A 77 -1.24 -9.27 10.92
C SER A 77 0.20 -9.77 11.01
N ASP A 78 0.59 -10.72 10.17
CA ASP A 78 1.95 -11.23 10.22
C ASP A 78 2.96 -10.22 9.67
N ILE A 79 2.61 -9.50 8.60
CA ILE A 79 3.46 -8.43 8.05
C ILE A 79 3.67 -7.35 9.12
N PHE A 80 2.61 -7.00 9.87
CA PHE A 80 2.73 -6.05 10.96
C PHE A 80 3.74 -6.53 12.02
N LEU A 81 3.60 -7.76 12.49
CA LEU A 81 4.50 -8.35 13.50
C LEU A 81 5.95 -8.50 13.00
N GLN A 82 6.13 -8.69 11.69
CA GLN A 82 7.46 -8.75 11.06
C GLN A 82 8.10 -7.38 10.90
N THR A 83 7.31 -6.31 10.74
CA THR A 83 7.81 -4.99 10.33
C THR A 83 7.70 -3.89 11.38
N TYR A 84 7.09 -4.15 12.54
CA TYR A 84 6.96 -3.18 13.63
C TYR A 84 7.43 -3.72 14.97
N ASN A 85 7.92 -2.82 15.82
CA ASN A 85 8.21 -3.06 17.22
C ASN A 85 7.36 -2.13 18.09
N ARG A 86 6.73 -2.65 19.13
CA ARG A 86 5.99 -1.79 20.07
C ARG A 86 6.97 -0.91 20.84
N VAL A 87 6.69 0.39 20.90
CA VAL A 87 7.49 1.34 21.69
C VAL A 87 7.24 1.09 23.18
N LYS A 88 8.32 0.89 23.94
CA LYS A 88 8.26 0.53 25.37
C LYS A 88 7.48 1.58 26.16
N GLY A 89 6.55 1.13 27.01
CA GLY A 89 5.75 2.02 27.87
C GLY A 89 4.54 2.65 27.18
N THR A 90 4.30 2.35 25.90
CA THR A 90 3.12 2.82 25.15
C THR A 90 2.13 1.67 24.91
N VAL A 91 0.88 2.00 24.58
CA VAL A 91 -0.14 1.01 24.20
C VAL A 91 -0.24 0.83 22.70
N ASN A 92 -0.40 1.93 21.97
CA ASN A 92 -0.69 1.94 20.53
C ASN A 92 0.42 2.58 19.70
N THR A 93 1.62 2.77 20.24
CA THR A 93 2.75 3.36 19.50
C THR A 93 3.72 2.28 19.09
N PHE A 94 4.03 2.24 17.80
CA PHE A 94 4.90 1.24 17.20
C PHE A 94 5.94 1.92 16.31
N GLU A 95 7.17 1.44 16.37
CA GLU A 95 8.26 1.89 15.51
C GLU A 95 8.42 0.92 14.34
N LYS A 96 8.46 1.45 13.12
CA LYS A 96 8.76 0.68 11.92
C LYS A 96 10.20 0.19 11.97
N ARG A 97 10.39 -1.11 11.73
CA ARG A 97 11.73 -1.69 11.56
C ARG A 97 12.39 -1.12 10.30
N VAL A 98 13.71 -1.00 10.37
CA VAL A 98 14.54 -0.61 9.22
C VAL A 98 14.82 -1.85 8.38
N TYR A 99 14.47 -1.78 7.10
CA TYR A 99 14.76 -2.81 6.11
C TYR A 99 14.91 -2.18 4.73
N GLU A 100 15.55 -2.91 3.82
CA GLU A 100 15.66 -2.53 2.41
C GLU A 100 14.49 -3.07 1.60
N VAL A 101 14.07 -2.30 0.60
CA VAL A 101 13.03 -2.67 -0.36
C VAL A 101 13.51 -2.40 -1.77
N ASP A 102 13.03 -3.19 -2.71
CA ASP A 102 13.10 -2.84 -4.12
C ASP A 102 11.95 -1.90 -4.47
N PHE A 103 12.21 -0.94 -5.35
CA PHE A 103 11.18 -0.07 -5.90
C PHE A 103 11.44 0.29 -7.36
N ILE A 104 10.37 0.71 -8.04
CA ILE A 104 10.38 1.22 -9.40
C ILE A 104 9.46 2.44 -9.52
N LYS A 105 9.86 3.44 -10.31
CA LYS A 105 9.09 4.65 -10.58
C LYS A 105 8.45 4.55 -11.95
N MET A 106 7.16 4.90 -12.07
CA MET A 106 6.44 4.89 -13.33
C MET A 106 6.45 6.27 -13.99
N ASP A 107 6.73 6.30 -15.28
CA ASP A 107 6.46 7.42 -16.18
C ASP A 107 5.48 6.93 -17.25
N ILE A 108 4.23 7.40 -17.19
CA ILE A 108 3.17 6.92 -18.08
C ILE A 108 3.37 7.35 -19.54
N ASP A 109 4.09 8.44 -19.78
CA ASP A 109 4.35 8.93 -21.14
C ASP A 109 5.47 8.12 -21.82
N ASN A 110 6.18 7.29 -21.04
CA ASN A 110 7.28 6.47 -21.50
C ASN A 110 6.89 4.99 -21.53
N THR A 111 6.62 4.46 -22.73
CA THR A 111 6.33 3.02 -22.97
C THR A 111 7.32 2.09 -22.27
N LYS A 112 8.62 2.41 -22.33
CA LYS A 112 9.65 1.59 -21.70
C LYS A 112 9.49 1.55 -20.18
N SER A 113 9.17 2.69 -19.56
CA SER A 113 8.93 2.76 -18.12
C SER A 113 7.72 1.92 -17.71
N ILE A 114 6.62 1.96 -18.46
CA ILE A 114 5.45 1.11 -18.20
C ILE A 114 5.85 -0.37 -18.28
N ILE A 115 6.60 -0.77 -19.31
CA ILE A 115 7.06 -2.16 -19.47
C ILE A 115 7.94 -2.59 -18.29
N GLU A 116 8.89 -1.75 -17.86
CA GLU A 116 9.74 -2.06 -16.71
C GLU A 116 8.92 -2.22 -15.41
N VAL A 117 7.85 -1.44 -15.23
CA VAL A 117 6.91 -1.59 -14.10
C VAL A 117 6.14 -2.90 -14.21
N LEU A 118 5.65 -3.27 -15.40
CA LEU A 118 4.96 -4.55 -15.62
C LEU A 118 5.88 -5.75 -15.34
N ASP A 119 7.14 -5.69 -15.79
CA ASP A 119 8.15 -6.71 -15.49
C ASP A 119 8.44 -6.77 -13.98
N PHE A 120 8.51 -5.61 -13.30
CA PHE A 120 8.71 -5.55 -11.84
C PHE A 120 7.59 -6.22 -11.05
N LEU A 121 6.36 -6.13 -11.56
CA LEU A 121 5.15 -6.78 -11.04
C LEU A 121 5.05 -8.27 -11.43
N GLY A 122 5.95 -8.77 -12.26
CA GLY A 122 6.01 -10.17 -12.68
C GLY A 122 5.23 -10.52 -13.94
N TYR A 123 4.74 -9.53 -14.70
CA TYR A 123 4.04 -9.75 -15.97
C TYR A 123 5.05 -9.99 -17.09
N PHE A 124 5.75 -11.12 -17.11
CA PHE A 124 6.72 -11.46 -18.16
C PHE A 124 6.05 -11.96 -19.44
N VAL A 125 6.65 -11.66 -20.59
CA VAL A 125 6.24 -12.17 -21.90
C VAL A 125 7.16 -13.31 -22.31
N THR A 126 6.56 -14.43 -22.67
CA THR A 126 7.24 -15.64 -23.13
C THR A 126 6.77 -16.11 -24.51
N THR A 127 5.65 -15.56 -25.00
CA THR A 127 5.08 -15.88 -26.31
C THR A 127 4.69 -14.62 -27.10
N PRO A 128 4.62 -14.70 -28.45
CA PRO A 128 4.15 -13.57 -29.27
C PRO A 128 2.71 -13.11 -28.94
N LEU A 129 1.86 -14.01 -28.44
CA LEU A 129 0.49 -13.63 -28.03
C LEU A 129 0.50 -12.76 -26.78
N GLU A 130 1.33 -13.10 -25.79
CA GLU A 130 1.52 -12.31 -24.58
C GLU A 130 2.14 -10.93 -24.88
N GLU A 131 2.99 -10.85 -25.91
CA GLU A 131 3.55 -9.58 -26.39
C GLU A 131 2.45 -8.64 -26.90
N LEU A 132 1.54 -9.15 -27.75
CA LEU A 132 0.41 -8.36 -28.25
C LEU A 132 -0.53 -7.91 -27.11
N GLN A 133 -0.81 -8.79 -26.15
CA GLN A 133 -1.62 -8.44 -24.98
C GLN A 133 -0.96 -7.37 -24.10
N ARG A 134 0.37 -7.41 -23.97
CA ARG A 134 1.13 -6.38 -23.26
C ARG A 134 1.03 -5.03 -23.98
N ASP A 135 1.14 -5.00 -25.30
CA ASP A 135 1.00 -3.75 -26.06
C ASP A 135 -0.39 -3.12 -25.88
N GLU A 136 -1.45 -3.93 -25.94
CA GLU A 136 -2.82 -3.48 -25.65
C GLU A 136 -2.96 -2.95 -24.22
N LEU A 137 -2.36 -3.62 -23.24
CA LEU A 137 -2.35 -3.18 -21.84
C LEU A 137 -1.61 -1.85 -21.67
N VAL A 138 -0.44 -1.68 -22.30
CA VAL A 138 0.33 -0.43 -22.26
C VAL A 138 -0.48 0.74 -22.80
N GLU A 139 -1.16 0.56 -23.93
CA GLU A 139 -2.01 1.60 -24.52
C GLU A 139 -3.24 1.89 -23.65
N SER A 140 -3.82 0.87 -23.01
CA SER A 140 -4.89 1.05 -22.02
C SER A 140 -4.43 1.89 -20.82
N ILE A 141 -3.27 1.57 -20.25
CA ILE A 141 -2.66 2.30 -19.11
C ILE A 141 -2.49 3.78 -19.46
N LYS A 142 -1.89 4.07 -20.63
CA LYS A 142 -1.71 5.45 -21.12
C LYS A 142 -3.04 6.18 -21.27
N LYS A 143 -4.03 5.52 -21.87
CA LYS A 143 -5.34 6.12 -22.13
C LYS A 143 -6.10 6.45 -20.83
N GLN A 144 -6.04 5.57 -19.83
CA GLN A 144 -6.77 5.77 -18.57
C GLN A 144 -5.99 6.62 -17.55
N GLY A 145 -4.68 6.77 -17.72
CA GLY A 145 -3.84 7.62 -16.87
C GLY A 145 -3.29 6.95 -15.61
N PHE A 146 -3.48 5.64 -15.43
CA PHE A 146 -3.01 4.88 -14.28
C PHE A 146 -2.85 3.38 -14.58
N LEU A 147 -2.10 2.68 -13.74
CA LEU A 147 -2.03 1.22 -13.68
C LEU A 147 -2.69 0.72 -12.39
N GLU A 148 -3.56 -0.28 -12.47
CA GLU A 148 -4.12 -0.93 -11.28
C GLU A 148 -3.15 -2.00 -10.75
N ILE A 149 -2.92 -1.97 -9.45
CA ILE A 149 -2.03 -2.87 -8.71
C ILE A 149 -2.88 -3.65 -7.71
N ASN A 150 -2.77 -4.99 -7.76
CA ASN A 150 -3.36 -5.86 -6.76
C ASN A 150 -2.46 -5.87 -5.52
N THR A 151 -2.86 -5.15 -4.48
CA THR A 151 -2.21 -5.20 -3.16
C THR A 151 -2.85 -6.32 -2.32
N LEU A 152 -2.34 -6.57 -1.10
CA LEU A 152 -2.96 -7.58 -0.22
C LEU A 152 -4.30 -7.11 0.33
N GLU A 153 -4.47 -5.79 0.45
CA GLU A 153 -5.64 -5.16 1.06
C GLU A 153 -6.69 -4.76 0.02
N GLY A 154 -6.33 -4.60 -1.27
CA GLY A 154 -7.27 -4.26 -2.32
C GLY A 154 -6.62 -3.85 -3.63
N ILE A 155 -7.42 -3.36 -4.57
CA ILE A 155 -6.91 -2.83 -5.83
C ILE A 155 -6.63 -1.34 -5.64
N GLU A 156 -5.40 -0.93 -5.92
CA GLU A 156 -4.97 0.45 -5.84
C GLU A 156 -4.38 0.93 -7.17
N ARG A 157 -4.54 2.23 -7.46
CA ARG A 157 -4.04 2.87 -8.66
C ARG A 157 -2.65 3.45 -8.44
N LEU A 158 -1.78 3.19 -9.41
CA LEU A 158 -0.47 3.80 -9.59
C LEU A 158 -0.57 4.88 -10.68
N PHE A 159 -0.25 6.12 -10.34
CA PHE A 159 -0.25 7.23 -11.27
C PHE A 159 1.14 7.55 -11.81
N SER A 160 1.21 8.33 -12.89
CA SER A 160 2.50 8.80 -13.43
C SER A 160 3.29 9.56 -12.37
N GLY A 161 4.61 9.33 -12.33
CA GLY A 161 5.52 9.93 -11.36
C GLY A 161 5.51 9.26 -10.00
N GLU A 162 4.65 8.27 -9.74
CA GLU A 162 4.61 7.52 -8.48
C GLU A 162 5.53 6.29 -8.52
N VAL A 163 5.67 5.61 -7.38
CA VAL A 163 6.50 4.41 -7.25
C VAL A 163 5.68 3.20 -6.83
N VAL A 164 6.12 2.02 -7.28
CA VAL A 164 5.72 0.74 -6.70
C VAL A 164 6.86 0.27 -5.80
N VAL A 165 6.53 -0.08 -4.57
CA VAL A 165 7.45 -0.70 -3.62
C VAL A 165 7.13 -2.18 -3.51
N ARG A 166 8.15 -3.03 -3.54
CA ARG A 166 8.04 -4.45 -3.18
C ARG A 166 8.30 -4.62 -1.69
N GLY A 167 7.29 -5.10 -0.98
CA GLY A 167 7.33 -5.35 0.45
C GLY A 167 8.06 -6.63 0.84
N VAL A 168 7.97 -7.00 2.12
CA VAL A 168 8.86 -7.99 2.74
C VAL A 168 8.51 -9.44 2.38
N ARG A 169 7.30 -9.68 1.89
CA ARG A 169 6.81 -10.97 1.38
C ARG A 169 6.64 -10.97 -0.15
N GLY A 170 7.15 -9.94 -0.84
CA GLY A 170 7.03 -9.78 -2.29
C GLY A 170 5.74 -9.11 -2.75
N GLU A 171 4.89 -8.66 -1.83
CA GLU A 171 3.69 -7.86 -2.10
C GLU A 171 4.05 -6.49 -2.69
N PHE A 172 3.13 -5.89 -3.46
CA PHE A 172 3.38 -4.63 -4.14
C PHE A 172 2.46 -3.53 -3.64
N TYR A 173 3.02 -2.34 -3.42
CA TYR A 173 2.28 -1.17 -2.96
C TYR A 173 2.59 0.06 -3.82
N PRO A 174 1.58 0.69 -4.45
CA PRO A 174 1.76 1.99 -5.07
C PRO A 174 1.84 3.09 -4.01
N VAL A 175 2.83 3.97 -4.13
CA VAL A 175 3.07 5.06 -3.17
C VAL A 175 3.36 6.34 -3.94
N SER A 176 2.76 7.46 -3.53
CA SER A 176 3.12 8.76 -4.08
C SER A 176 4.60 9.03 -3.84
N TYR A 177 5.28 9.64 -4.81
CA TYR A 177 6.72 9.85 -4.71
C TYR A 177 7.11 10.73 -3.51
N ASP A 178 6.27 11.71 -3.18
CA ASP A 178 6.47 12.57 -2.02
C ASP A 178 6.39 11.79 -0.71
N ASN A 179 5.39 10.92 -0.53
CA ASN A 179 5.29 10.08 0.67
C ASN A 179 6.41 9.04 0.72
N PHE A 180 6.82 8.51 -0.43
CA PHE A 180 7.96 7.61 -0.52
C PHE A 180 9.24 8.26 0.02
N LEU A 181 9.58 9.48 -0.42
CA LEU A 181 10.76 10.20 0.06
C LEU A 181 10.69 10.57 1.55
N LYS A 182 9.49 10.78 2.11
CA LYS A 182 9.33 11.02 3.55
C LYS A 182 9.73 9.81 4.39
N VAL A 183 9.47 8.59 3.91
CA VAL A 183 9.61 7.35 4.72
C VAL A 183 10.72 6.40 4.25
N TYR A 184 11.39 6.71 3.15
CA TYR A 184 12.53 5.93 2.64
C TYR A 184 13.74 6.82 2.34
N ASP A 185 14.94 6.26 2.50
CA ASP A 185 16.20 6.77 1.95
C ASP A 185 16.53 5.97 0.69
N ILE A 186 16.69 6.62 -0.47
CA ILE A 186 17.14 5.93 -1.69
C ILE A 186 18.60 5.51 -1.52
N LEU A 187 18.93 4.29 -1.90
CA LEU A 187 20.28 3.74 -1.85
C LEU A 187 20.91 3.86 -3.25
N ASP A 188 22.19 4.25 -3.29
CA ASP A 188 23.01 4.30 -4.51
C ASP A 188 23.40 2.90 -5.01
#